data_AF-A0A2U1MZ51-F1
#
_entry.id   AF-A0A2U1MZ51-F1
#
_cell.length_a   1.000
_cell.length_b   1.000
_cell.length_c   1.000
_cell.angle_alpha   90.00
_cell.angle_beta   90.00
_cell.angle_gamma   90.00
#
_symmetry.space_group_name_H-M   'P 1'
#
loop_
_entity.id
_entity.type
_entity.pdbx_description
1 polymer ?
#
loop_
_entity_poly.entity_id
_entity_poly.type
_entity_poly.pdbx_seq_one_letter_code
_entity_poly.pdbx_strand_id
1 'polypeptide(L)'
;MADKERPVYNLKRREYFKQGRIEQFHQILEEGSSPEIDEYYADVRYERIAILNALGAYYNYLGKIETKQREKEEHIILATQYYNKASRIDMHEPSTWVGKGQLLLAKGDVDQASAAFKIVLDGDQDNIPALLAQAMARRLGLNCYTKVAPFGIGA
;
A
#
# COMPACT_ATOMS: atom_id res chain seq x y z
N MET A 1 -5.29 -11.78 -37.36
CA MET A 1 -6.20 -11.42 -36.26
C MET A 1 -5.61 -12.00 -34.98
N ALA A 2 -4.77 -11.21 -34.30
CA ALA A 2 -4.21 -11.60 -33.02
C ALA A 2 -5.20 -11.17 -31.95
N ASP A 3 -5.79 -12.15 -31.29
CA ASP A 3 -6.58 -12.00 -30.08
C ASP A 3 -5.64 -11.44 -29.00
N LYS A 4 -5.54 -10.11 -28.92
CA LYS A 4 -4.74 -9.42 -27.91
C LYS A 4 -5.54 -9.43 -26.61
N GLU A 5 -5.55 -10.58 -25.95
CA GLU A 5 -6.07 -10.73 -24.59
C GLU A 5 -5.53 -9.58 -23.73
N ARG A 6 -6.45 -8.85 -23.07
CA ARG A 6 -6.09 -7.82 -22.08
C ARG A 6 -5.00 -8.36 -21.17
N PRO A 7 -4.06 -7.53 -20.71
CA PRO A 7 -2.99 -8.03 -19.87
C PRO A 7 -3.57 -8.65 -18.59
N VAL A 8 -3.54 -9.98 -18.51
CA VAL A 8 -4.11 -10.79 -17.43
C VAL A 8 -3.27 -10.66 -16.14
N TYR A 9 -2.46 -9.61 -16.01
CA TYR A 9 -1.53 -9.36 -14.91
C TYR A 9 -2.26 -9.40 -13.55
N ASN A 10 -3.50 -8.92 -13.49
CA ASN A 10 -4.31 -8.97 -12.27
C ASN A 10 -4.66 -10.39 -11.81
N LEU A 11 -5.00 -11.29 -12.75
CA LEU A 11 -5.32 -12.68 -12.42
C LEU A 11 -4.04 -13.48 -12.19
N LYS A 12 -3.03 -13.31 -13.05
CA LYS A 12 -1.73 -13.97 -12.93
C LYS A 12 -1.05 -13.63 -11.60
N ARG A 13 -0.96 -12.35 -11.22
CA ARG A 13 -0.33 -11.96 -9.94
C ARG A 13 -1.06 -12.58 -8.74
N ARG A 14 -2.40 -12.64 -8.76
CA ARG A 14 -3.18 -13.23 -7.67
C ARG A 14 -2.90 -14.73 -7.57
N GLU A 15 -2.78 -15.39 -8.71
CA GLU A 15 -2.48 -16.82 -8.77
C GLU A 15 -1.07 -17.13 -8.29
N TYR A 16 -0.05 -16.39 -8.76
CA TYR A 16 1.33 -16.58 -8.29
C TYR A 16 1.50 -16.26 -6.80
N PHE A 17 0.78 -15.25 -6.29
CA PHE A 17 0.76 -14.95 -4.86
C PHE A 17 0.17 -16.10 -4.04
N LYS A 18 -0.94 -16.70 -4.49
CA LYS A 18 -1.54 -17.89 -3.85
C LYS A 18 -0.61 -19.10 -3.83
N GLN A 19 0.17 -19.28 -4.90
CA GLN A 19 1.12 -20.38 -5.03
C GLN A 19 2.44 -20.15 -4.28
N GLY A 20 2.60 -19.02 -3.59
CA GLY A 20 3.84 -18.66 -2.89
C GLY A 20 5.02 -18.37 -3.82
N ARG A 21 4.77 -18.18 -5.11
CA ARG A 21 5.80 -17.94 -6.13
C ARG A 21 6.13 -16.45 -6.18
N ILE A 22 6.84 -15.99 -5.15
CA ILE A 22 7.09 -14.57 -4.90
C ILE A 22 7.93 -13.90 -6.01
N GLU A 23 8.93 -14.59 -6.57
CA GLU A 23 9.75 -14.04 -7.64
C GLU A 23 8.94 -13.79 -8.92
N GLN A 24 8.11 -14.75 -9.31
CA GLN A 24 7.26 -14.66 -10.50
C GLN A 24 6.14 -13.61 -10.32
N PHE A 25 5.63 -13.51 -9.09
CA PHE A 25 4.74 -12.42 -8.70
C PHE A 25 5.39 -11.05 -8.87
N HIS A 26 6.63 -10.89 -8.40
CA HIS A 26 7.38 -9.63 -8.51
C HIS A 26 7.68 -9.29 -9.97
N GLN A 27 8.18 -10.25 -10.76
CA GLN A 27 8.48 -10.05 -12.19
C GLN A 27 7.27 -9.54 -12.99
N ILE A 28 6.10 -10.13 -12.73
CA ILE A 28 4.85 -9.73 -13.40
C ILE A 28 4.40 -8.33 -12.99
N LEU A 29 4.60 -7.97 -11.73
CA LEU A 29 4.28 -6.62 -11.27
C LEU A 29 5.23 -5.58 -11.86
N GLU A 30 6.52 -5.90 -12.00
CA GLU A 30 7.48 -4.99 -12.63
C GLU A 30 7.18 -4.78 -14.11
N GLU A 31 6.95 -5.86 -14.85
CA GLU A 31 6.53 -5.79 -16.26
C GLU A 31 5.26 -4.93 -16.39
N GLY A 32 4.26 -5.22 -15.55
CA GLY A 32 3.00 -4.48 -15.48
C GLY A 32 3.10 -3.02 -15.05
N SER A 33 4.27 -2.57 -14.58
CA SER A 33 4.53 -1.19 -14.16
C SER A 33 5.31 -0.37 -15.20
N SER A 34 5.77 -1.00 -16.29
CA SER A 34 6.58 -0.38 -17.34
C SER A 34 5.85 0.79 -18.03
N PRO A 35 6.56 1.89 -18.39
CA PRO A 35 6.00 2.98 -19.19
C PRO A 35 5.55 2.54 -20.59
N GLU A 36 6.04 1.42 -21.14
CA GLU A 36 5.57 0.91 -22.43
C GLU A 36 4.09 0.52 -22.41
N ILE A 37 3.56 0.18 -21.22
CA ILE A 37 2.15 -0.13 -21.01
C ILE A 37 1.29 1.14 -21.05
N ASP A 38 1.86 2.31 -20.72
CA ASP A 38 1.14 3.59 -20.72
C ASP A 38 0.74 4.02 -22.15
N GLU A 39 1.56 3.69 -23.15
CA GLU A 39 1.30 4.05 -24.56
C GLU A 39 0.23 3.16 -25.21
N TYR A 40 0.09 1.92 -24.74
CA TYR A 40 -0.79 0.91 -25.34
C TYR A 40 -2.16 0.76 -24.65
N TYR A 41 -2.30 1.21 -23.39
CA TYR A 41 -3.47 0.93 -22.55
C TYR A 41 -3.88 2.12 -21.66
N ALA A 42 -4.02 3.31 -22.26
CA ALA A 42 -4.37 4.56 -21.56
C ALA A 42 -5.71 4.51 -20.78
N ASP A 43 -6.60 3.59 -21.14
CA ASP A 43 -7.88 3.28 -20.53
C ASP A 43 -7.79 2.35 -19.30
N VAL A 44 -6.61 1.81 -19.00
CA VAL A 44 -6.36 0.76 -18.01
C VAL A 44 -5.72 1.32 -16.72
N ARG A 45 -5.89 2.63 -16.46
CA ARG A 45 -5.31 3.35 -15.30
C ARG A 45 -5.53 2.62 -13.97
N TYR A 46 -6.70 2.02 -13.75
CA TYR A 46 -7.02 1.27 -12.53
C TYR A 46 -6.15 0.02 -12.34
N GLU A 47 -5.87 -0.75 -13.39
CA GLU A 47 -5.05 -1.96 -13.24
C GLU A 47 -3.60 -1.59 -12.95
N ARG A 48 -3.11 -0.51 -13.58
CA ARG A 48 -1.78 0.03 -13.28
C ARG A 48 -1.66 0.50 -11.84
N ILE A 49 -2.64 1.27 -11.35
CA ILE A 49 -2.67 1.68 -9.94
C ILE A 49 -2.71 0.46 -9.03
N ALA A 50 -3.49 -0.57 -9.37
CA ALA A 50 -3.56 -1.79 -8.59
C ALA A 50 -2.21 -2.56 -8.56
N ILE A 51 -1.45 -2.56 -9.66
CA ILE A 51 -0.10 -3.14 -9.75
C ILE A 51 0.88 -2.34 -8.89
N LEU A 52 0.90 -1.02 -9.03
CA LEU A 52 1.76 -0.13 -8.23
C LEU A 52 1.46 -0.23 -6.73
N ASN A 53 0.18 -0.27 -6.35
CA ASN A 53 -0.22 -0.45 -4.96
C ASN A 53 0.22 -1.82 -4.41
N ALA A 54 0.20 -2.88 -5.22
CA ALA A 54 0.70 -4.18 -4.79
C ALA A 54 2.22 -4.24 -4.68
N LEU A 55 2.97 -3.57 -5.57
CA LEU A 55 4.41 -3.38 -5.39
C LEU A 55 4.71 -2.62 -4.09
N GLY A 56 3.97 -1.53 -3.83
CA GLY A 56 4.06 -0.79 -2.58
C GLY A 56 3.82 -1.66 -1.35
N ALA A 57 2.76 -2.49 -1.38
CA ALA A 57 2.43 -3.41 -0.29
C ALA A 57 3.49 -4.52 -0.13
N TYR A 58 4.02 -5.04 -1.23
CA TYR A 58 5.06 -6.06 -1.24
C TYR A 58 6.35 -5.55 -0.58
N TYR A 59 6.85 -4.37 -0.98
CA TYR A 59 8.03 -3.78 -0.35
C TYR A 59 7.77 -3.37 1.11
N ASN A 60 6.57 -2.92 1.45
CA ASN A 60 6.21 -2.69 2.86
C ASN A 60 6.28 -3.98 3.69
N TYR A 61 5.84 -5.10 3.12
CA TYR A 61 5.96 -6.42 3.76
C TYR A 61 7.43 -6.83 3.92
N LEU A 62 8.26 -6.68 2.88
CA LEU A 62 9.70 -6.95 2.95
C LEU A 62 10.38 -6.10 4.03
N GLY A 63 10.09 -4.81 4.10
CA GLY A 63 10.61 -3.92 5.14
C GLY A 63 10.17 -4.29 6.57
N LYS A 64 9.06 -5.02 6.73
CA LYS A 64 8.59 -5.50 8.04
C LYS A 64 9.31 -6.76 8.50
N ILE A 65 9.64 -7.67 7.56
CA ILE A 65 10.33 -8.93 7.88
C ILE A 65 11.85 -8.76 7.91
N GLU A 66 12.38 -7.72 7.27
CA GLU A 66 13.81 -7.45 7.22
C GLU A 66 14.36 -7.06 8.61
N THR A 67 15.51 -7.63 8.94
CA THR A 67 16.19 -7.46 10.23
C THR A 67 17.26 -6.38 10.17
N LYS A 68 17.87 -6.17 9.00
CA LYS A 68 18.91 -5.17 8.79
C LYS A 68 18.28 -3.81 8.56
N GLN A 69 18.65 -2.85 9.39
CA GLN A 69 18.10 -1.50 9.35
C GLN A 69 18.25 -0.82 7.98
N ARG A 70 19.41 -0.98 7.32
CA ARG A 70 19.66 -0.40 6.00
C ARG A 70 18.73 -0.95 4.91
N GLU A 71 18.60 -2.27 4.81
CA GLU A 71 17.76 -2.93 3.80
C GLU A 71 16.27 -2.66 4.06
N LYS A 72 15.88 -2.57 5.35
CA LYS A 72 14.55 -2.10 5.74
C LYS A 72 14.24 -0.69 5.25
N GLU A 73 15.18 0.25 5.40
CA GLU A 73 15.00 1.62 4.90
C GLU A 73 14.87 1.67 3.38
N GLU A 74 15.69 0.88 2.67
CA GLU A 74 15.60 0.74 1.20
C GLU A 74 14.21 0.24 0.76
N HIS A 75 13.66 -0.77 1.44
CA HIS A 75 12.31 -1.27 1.17
C HIS A 75 11.21 -0.22 1.46
N ILE A 76 11.33 0.54 2.56
CA ILE A 76 10.37 1.62 2.87
C ILE A 76 10.42 2.73 1.81
N ILE A 77 11.62 3.07 1.31
CA ILE A 77 11.80 4.05 0.23
C ILE A 77 11.12 3.54 -1.05
N LEU A 78 11.37 2.29 -1.45
CA LEU A 78 10.73 1.69 -2.63
C LEU A 78 9.20 1.67 -2.50
N ALA A 79 8.68 1.22 -1.35
CA ALA A 79 7.23 1.22 -1.09
C ALA A 79 6.63 2.63 -1.27
N THR A 80 7.28 3.64 -0.71
CA THR A 80 6.87 5.05 -0.83
C THR A 80 6.86 5.50 -2.29
N GLN A 81 7.88 5.15 -3.07
CA GLN A 81 7.96 5.53 -4.49
C GLN A 81 6.81 4.94 -5.30
N TYR A 82 6.48 3.66 -5.12
CA TYR A 82 5.37 3.03 -5.85
C TYR A 82 4.02 3.63 -5.49
N TYR A 83 3.75 3.90 -4.21
CA TYR A 83 2.52 4.59 -3.83
C TYR A 83 2.44 6.02 -4.34
N ASN A 84 3.57 6.73 -4.42
CA ASN A 84 3.60 8.06 -5.01
C ASN A 84 3.34 8.04 -6.51
N LYS A 85 3.90 7.05 -7.23
CA LYS A 85 3.58 6.81 -8.64
C LYS A 85 2.08 6.54 -8.82
N ALA A 86 1.49 5.66 -8.00
CA ALA A 86 0.06 5.37 -8.04
C ALA A 86 -0.81 6.62 -7.86
N SER A 87 -0.52 7.43 -6.83
CA SER A 87 -1.29 8.67 -6.57
C SER A 87 -1.12 9.76 -7.62
N ARG A 88 -0.05 9.71 -8.45
CA ARG A 88 0.12 10.63 -9.57
C ARG A 88 -0.77 10.27 -10.76
N ILE A 89 -1.15 9.01 -10.89
CA ILE A 89 -2.07 8.54 -11.93
C ILE A 89 -3.49 8.93 -11.56
N ASP A 90 -3.91 8.61 -10.33
CA ASP A 90 -5.19 9.03 -9.78
C ASP A 90 -5.04 9.29 -8.27
N MET A 91 -5.36 10.52 -7.86
CA MET A 91 -5.31 10.91 -6.45
C MET A 91 -6.58 10.53 -5.68
N HIS A 92 -7.66 10.19 -6.37
CA HIS A 92 -8.94 9.83 -5.75
C HIS A 92 -9.05 8.33 -5.49
N GLU A 93 -8.08 7.53 -5.95
CA GLU A 93 -8.09 6.08 -5.78
C GLU A 93 -7.94 5.70 -4.29
N PRO A 94 -8.98 5.13 -3.65
CA PRO A 94 -8.97 4.85 -2.22
C PRO A 94 -7.89 3.85 -1.80
N SER A 95 -7.66 2.83 -2.64
CA SER A 95 -6.72 1.76 -2.32
C SER A 95 -5.28 2.26 -2.14
N THR A 96 -4.90 3.32 -2.86
CA THR A 96 -3.58 3.95 -2.73
C THR A 96 -3.41 4.64 -1.38
N TRP A 97 -4.43 5.36 -0.91
CA TRP A 97 -4.39 6.04 0.39
C TRP A 97 -4.38 5.06 1.56
N VAL A 98 -5.13 3.95 1.46
CA VAL A 98 -5.05 2.86 2.44
C VAL A 98 -3.63 2.28 2.49
N GLY A 99 -3.00 2.00 1.34
CA GLY A 99 -1.63 1.50 1.28
C GLY A 99 -0.60 2.47 1.88
N LYS A 100 -0.72 3.77 1.56
CA LYS A 100 0.12 4.83 2.16
C LYS A 100 -0.04 4.91 3.67
N GLY A 101 -1.27 4.88 4.17
CA GLY A 101 -1.54 4.91 5.61
C GLY A 101 -0.94 3.70 6.33
N GLN A 102 -1.02 2.50 5.73
CA GLN A 102 -0.39 1.30 6.31
C GLN A 102 1.14 1.39 6.35
N LEU A 103 1.77 1.99 5.34
CA LEU A 103 3.20 2.25 5.33
C LEU A 103 3.59 3.27 6.43
N LEU A 104 2.79 4.32 6.62
CA LEU A 104 2.98 5.29 7.70
C LEU A 104 2.85 4.64 9.09
N LEU A 105 1.88 3.73 9.27
CA LEU A 105 1.80 2.91 10.49
C LEU A 105 3.06 2.07 10.72
N ALA A 106 3.61 1.47 9.66
CA ALA A 106 4.85 0.68 9.75
C ALA A 106 6.07 1.55 10.13
N LYS A 107 6.07 2.83 9.75
CA LYS A 107 7.06 3.83 10.17
C LYS A 107 6.86 4.35 11.60
N GLY A 108 5.67 4.13 12.19
CA GLY A 108 5.29 4.67 13.49
C GLY A 108 4.58 6.03 13.44
N ASP A 109 4.32 6.56 12.24
CA ASP A 109 3.67 7.86 12.00
C ASP A 109 2.14 7.75 12.08
N VAL A 110 1.61 7.46 13.28
CA VAL A 110 0.19 7.13 13.50
C VAL A 110 -0.78 8.26 13.11
N ASP A 111 -0.38 9.51 13.37
CA ASP A 111 -1.23 10.68 13.08
C ASP A 111 -1.40 10.88 11.57
N GLN A 112 -0.29 10.80 10.81
CA GLN A 112 -0.34 10.90 9.35
C GLN A 112 -1.06 9.70 8.72
N ALA A 113 -0.89 8.51 9.27
CA ALA A 113 -1.64 7.33 8.83
C ALA A 113 -3.15 7.53 9.01
N SER A 114 -3.56 8.05 10.18
CA SER A 114 -4.96 8.35 10.47
C SER A 114 -5.54 9.40 9.53
N ALA A 115 -4.76 10.43 9.18
CA ALA A 115 -5.16 11.42 8.19
C ALA A 115 -5.36 10.79 6.80
N ALA A 116 -4.46 9.89 6.39
CA ALA A 116 -4.58 9.19 5.10
C ALA A 116 -5.84 8.31 5.02
N PHE A 117 -6.18 7.58 6.08
CA PHE A 117 -7.41 6.78 6.11
C PHE A 117 -8.66 7.66 6.14
N LYS A 118 -8.61 8.81 6.81
CA LYS A 118 -9.72 9.76 6.81
C LYS A 118 -10.05 10.27 5.41
N ILE A 119 -9.05 10.55 4.57
CA ILE A 119 -9.27 10.94 3.17
C ILE A 119 -10.15 9.91 2.44
N VAL A 120 -9.92 8.62 2.68
CA VAL A 120 -10.72 7.54 2.10
C VAL A 120 -12.13 7.54 2.67
N LEU A 121 -12.25 7.60 4.00
CA LEU A 121 -13.55 7.54 4.70
C LEU A 121 -14.43 8.76 4.42
N ASP A 122 -13.84 9.92 4.12
CA ASP A 122 -14.57 11.12 3.72
C ASP A 122 -15.22 10.95 2.33
N GLY A 123 -14.64 10.12 1.46
CA GLY A 123 -15.20 9.78 0.14
C GLY A 123 -16.06 8.52 0.11
N ASP A 124 -15.71 7.51 0.90
CA ASP A 124 -16.39 6.22 1.02
C ASP A 124 -16.40 5.77 2.49
N GLN A 125 -17.48 6.09 3.19
CA GLN A 125 -17.63 5.82 4.62
C GLN A 125 -17.68 4.33 4.96
N ASP A 126 -18.10 3.49 4.00
CA ASP A 126 -18.25 2.04 4.18
C ASP A 126 -17.02 1.25 3.71
N ASN A 127 -15.90 1.95 3.43
CA ASN A 127 -14.67 1.33 3.00
C ASN A 127 -14.07 0.44 4.12
N ILE A 128 -14.39 -0.86 4.08
CA ILE A 128 -13.96 -1.84 5.09
C ILE A 128 -12.44 -1.82 5.33
N PRO A 129 -11.57 -1.82 4.30
CA PRO A 129 -10.13 -1.72 4.51
C PRO A 129 -9.71 -0.46 5.29
N ALA A 130 -10.26 0.70 4.95
CA ALA A 130 -9.94 1.96 5.63
C ALA A 130 -10.47 1.99 7.08
N LEU A 131 -11.66 1.47 7.34
CA LEU A 131 -12.23 1.36 8.69
C LEU A 131 -11.36 0.48 9.60
N LEU A 132 -10.95 -0.69 9.09
CA LEU A 132 -10.06 -1.60 9.81
C LEU A 132 -8.70 -0.93 10.08
N ALA A 133 -8.14 -0.27 9.07
CA ALA A 133 -6.85 0.41 9.21
C ALA A 133 -6.92 1.59 10.19
N GLN A 134 -8.01 2.35 10.19
CA GLN A 134 -8.28 3.42 11.15
C GLN A 134 -8.41 2.89 12.59
N ALA A 135 -9.08 1.76 12.78
CA ALA A 135 -9.20 1.12 14.09
C ALA A 135 -7.84 0.63 14.59
N MET A 136 -7.02 0.03 13.72
CA MET A 136 -5.65 -0.37 14.05
C MET A 136 -4.80 0.84 14.44
N ALA A 137 -4.88 1.93 13.67
CA ALA A 137 -4.17 3.18 13.96
C ALA A 137 -4.54 3.74 15.34
N ARG A 138 -5.85 3.80 15.66
CA ARG A 138 -6.33 4.25 16.98
C ARG A 138 -5.81 3.37 18.11
N ARG A 139 -5.83 2.04 17.94
CA ARG A 139 -5.31 1.10 18.94
C ARG A 139 -3.82 1.32 19.19
N LEU A 140 -3.03 1.50 18.13
CA LEU A 140 -1.60 1.77 18.24
C LEU A 140 -1.32 3.13 18.88
N GLY A 141 -2.08 4.17 18.49
CA GLY A 141 -2.00 5.50 19.08
C GLY A 141 -2.31 5.51 20.58
N LEU A 142 -3.38 4.83 21.01
CA LEU A 142 -3.73 4.71 22.43
C LEU A 142 -2.62 4.00 23.23
N ASN A 143 -1.95 3.00 22.66
CA ASN A 143 -0.79 2.35 23.28
C ASN A 143 0.42 3.28 23.42
N CYS A 144 0.56 4.28 22.54
CA CYS A 144 1.56 5.32 22.70
C CYS A 144 1.14 6.29 23.82
N TYR A 145 -0.10 6.77 23.83
CA TYR A 145 -0.62 7.68 24.87
C TYR A 145 -0.59 7.07 26.28
N THR A 146 -0.87 5.78 26.45
CA THR A 146 -0.75 5.09 27.75
C THR A 146 0.69 4.85 28.20
N LYS A 147 1.68 4.92 27.30
CA LYS A 147 3.11 4.91 27.66
C LYS A 147 3.65 6.29 28.03
N VAL A 148 2.98 7.39 27.66
CA VAL A 148 3.41 8.77 28.00
C VAL A 148 2.64 9.40 29.15
N ALA A 149 1.58 8.76 29.65
CA ALA A 149 0.92 9.19 30.89
C ALA A 149 1.55 8.44 32.08
N PRO A 150 2.51 9.02 32.83
CA PRO A 150 2.73 8.55 34.18
C PRO A 150 1.41 8.80 34.92
N PHE A 151 0.89 7.77 35.55
CA PHE A 151 -0.22 7.89 36.49
C PHE A 151 0.13 8.96 37.53
N GLY A 152 -0.40 10.17 37.35
CA GLY A 152 -0.48 11.19 38.38
C GLY A 152 -1.59 10.79 39.34
N ILE A 153 -1.21 10.06 40.38
CA ILE A 153 -2.01 9.95 41.61
C ILE A 153 -1.96 11.32 42.31
N GLY A 154 -3.12 11.82 42.72
CA GLY A 154 -3.28 12.94 43.66
C GLY A 154 -4.37 13.90 43.20
N ALA A 155 -5.40 14.22 43.97
CA ALA A 155 -5.78 13.86 45.34
C ALA A 155 -7.33 13.89 45.43
#